data_AF-A0A4Q7BKN4-F1
#
_entry.id   AF-A0A4Q7BKN4-F1
#
_cell.length_a   1.000
_cell.length_b   1.000
_cell.length_c   1.000
_cell.angle_alpha   90.00
_cell.angle_beta   90.00
_cell.angle_gamma   90.00
#
_symmetry.space_group_name_H-M   'P 1'
#
loop_
_entity.id
_entity.type
_entity.pdbx_description
1 polymer ?
#
loop_
_entity_poly.entity_id
_entity_poly.type
_entity_poly.pdbx_seq_one_letter_code
_entity_poly.pdbx_strand_id
1 'polypeptide(L)'
;MAELSFDRLHQFFCKVPSVQEAFIDSYGSDGKSAWWFKFQINIEHPLAWQTVQELGHVLNYISKNERLPTQFLPVSPPPYMNGDAKQFLSWVIQCNHADFPPDVVCDWLEARLPKPVDDLEKWKIKTDIKELDQVSDKDLDKMVPPNPEPKN
;
A
#
# COMPACT_ATOMS: atom_id res chain seq x y z
N MET A 1 -9.44 -27.14 6.42
CA MET A 1 -9.36 -25.67 6.40
C MET A 1 -9.78 -25.22 5.01
N ALA A 2 -10.56 -24.16 4.90
CA ALA A 2 -10.89 -23.62 3.58
C ALA A 2 -9.58 -23.20 2.90
N GLU A 3 -9.44 -23.53 1.62
CA GLU A 3 -8.32 -23.08 0.81
C GLU A 3 -8.35 -21.55 0.75
N LEU A 4 -7.19 -20.90 0.96
CA LEU A 4 -7.12 -19.44 0.91
C LEU A 4 -7.44 -18.96 -0.51
N SER A 5 -8.43 -18.08 -0.65
CA SER A 5 -8.70 -17.41 -1.93
C SER A 5 -7.82 -16.17 -2.06
N PHE A 6 -7.29 -15.97 -3.27
CA PHE A 6 -6.52 -14.77 -3.63
C PHE A 6 -7.24 -13.93 -4.68
N ASP A 7 -8.39 -14.38 -5.17
CA ASP A 7 -9.06 -13.79 -6.33
C ASP A 7 -9.40 -12.32 -6.09
N ARG A 8 -9.90 -11.98 -4.91
CA ARG A 8 -10.28 -10.59 -4.60
C ARG A 8 -9.06 -9.69 -4.52
N LEU A 9 -7.99 -10.15 -3.85
CA LEU A 9 -6.73 -9.42 -3.76
C LEU A 9 -6.10 -9.24 -5.15
N HIS A 10 -6.12 -10.27 -5.99
CA HIS A 10 -5.69 -10.20 -7.38
C HIS A 10 -6.48 -9.14 -8.16
N GLN A 11 -7.81 -9.21 -8.13
CA GLN A 11 -8.69 -8.26 -8.82
C GLN A 11 -8.52 -6.82 -8.31
N PHE A 12 -8.19 -6.65 -7.03
CA PHE A 12 -7.84 -5.36 -6.47
C PHE A 12 -6.55 -4.81 -7.10
N PHE A 13 -5.46 -5.59 -7.12
CA PHE A 13 -4.18 -5.15 -7.69
C PHE A 13 -4.22 -4.96 -9.21
N CYS A 14 -5.09 -5.68 -9.93
CA CYS A 14 -5.36 -5.41 -11.35
C CYS A 14 -5.87 -3.99 -11.62
N LYS A 15 -6.47 -3.32 -10.62
CA LYS A 15 -7.00 -1.96 -10.73
C LYS A 15 -6.05 -0.88 -10.24
N VAL A 16 -4.98 -1.25 -9.52
CA VAL A 16 -4.00 -0.27 -9.02
C VAL A 16 -3.19 0.28 -10.21
N PRO A 17 -3.17 1.60 -10.46
CA PRO A 17 -2.67 2.18 -11.71
C PRO A 17 -1.21 1.82 -12.05
N SER A 18 -0.35 1.73 -11.04
CA SER A 18 1.07 1.41 -11.20
C SER A 18 1.37 -0.09 -11.12
N VAL A 19 0.37 -0.95 -10.90
CA VAL A 19 0.51 -2.41 -10.88
C VAL A 19 -0.21 -2.98 -12.10
N GLN A 20 -1.54 -3.05 -12.10
CA GLN A 20 -2.31 -3.67 -13.18
C GLN A 20 -2.01 -5.18 -13.33
N GLU A 21 -2.82 -5.88 -14.12
CA GLU A 21 -2.69 -7.33 -14.32
C GLU A 21 -1.30 -7.73 -14.85
N ALA A 22 -0.71 -6.91 -15.72
CA ALA A 22 0.58 -7.19 -16.36
C ALA A 22 1.77 -7.28 -15.39
N PHE A 23 1.64 -6.75 -14.18
CA PHE A 23 2.71 -6.72 -13.19
C PHE A 23 2.42 -7.62 -11.97
N ILE A 24 1.38 -8.45 -12.02
CA ILE A 24 1.19 -9.50 -11.00
C ILE A 24 2.10 -10.69 -11.35
N ASP A 25 3.00 -11.06 -10.44
CA ASP A 25 3.96 -12.13 -10.68
C ASP A 25 3.37 -13.50 -10.29
N SER A 26 3.02 -13.66 -9.01
CA SER A 26 2.57 -14.94 -8.43
C SER A 26 2.10 -14.76 -6.98
N TYR A 27 1.40 -15.75 -6.44
CA TYR A 27 0.96 -15.78 -5.05
C TYR A 27 0.78 -17.23 -4.60
N GLY A 28 0.77 -17.47 -3.30
CA GLY A 28 0.61 -18.81 -2.76
C GLY A 28 0.57 -18.86 -1.25
N SER A 29 0.41 -20.07 -0.72
CA SER A 29 0.41 -20.35 0.71
C SER A 29 1.24 -21.57 1.05
N ASP A 30 1.59 -21.72 2.33
CA ASP A 30 2.23 -22.93 2.88
C ASP A 30 1.22 -24.07 3.16
N GLY A 31 -0.05 -23.88 2.79
CA GLY A 31 -1.15 -24.80 3.08
C GLY A 31 -1.60 -24.82 4.54
N LYS A 32 -1.06 -23.92 5.39
CA LYS A 32 -1.42 -23.78 6.79
C LYS A 32 -1.97 -22.38 7.07
N SER A 33 -1.09 -21.42 7.28
CA SER A 33 -1.43 -20.06 7.72
C SER A 33 -0.55 -18.99 7.11
N ALA A 34 0.56 -19.36 6.46
CA ALA A 34 1.44 -18.41 5.81
C ALA A 34 1.04 -18.26 4.35
N TRP A 35 0.96 -17.02 3.87
CA TRP A 35 0.69 -16.70 2.48
C TRP A 35 1.52 -15.51 2.02
N TRP A 36 1.68 -15.43 0.71
CA TRP A 36 2.40 -14.35 0.05
C TRP A 36 1.73 -13.96 -1.28
N PHE A 37 1.89 -12.71 -1.67
CA PHE A 37 1.43 -12.13 -2.92
C PHE A 37 2.54 -11.26 -3.50
N LYS A 38 3.08 -11.65 -4.66
CA LYS A 38 4.21 -11.02 -5.33
C LYS A 38 3.77 -10.32 -6.61
N PHE A 39 4.24 -9.10 -6.79
CA PHE A 39 3.97 -8.28 -7.95
C PHE A 39 5.10 -7.29 -8.16
N GLN A 40 5.03 -6.57 -9.27
CA GLN A 40 5.90 -5.46 -9.62
C GLN A 40 5.08 -4.17 -9.58
N ILE A 41 5.75 -3.06 -9.27
CA ILE A 41 5.22 -1.73 -9.44
C ILE A 41 5.99 -1.14 -10.62
N ASN A 42 5.26 -0.68 -11.65
CA ASN A 42 5.84 0.05 -12.75
C ASN A 42 6.45 1.35 -12.23
N ILE A 43 7.75 1.34 -11.96
CA ILE A 43 8.48 2.48 -11.39
C ILE A 43 8.57 3.70 -12.32
N GLU A 44 8.25 3.53 -13.60
CA GLU A 44 8.15 4.62 -14.58
C GLU A 44 6.76 5.29 -14.56
N HIS A 45 5.78 4.68 -13.89
CA HIS A 45 4.45 5.26 -13.74
C HIS A 45 4.49 6.49 -12.81
N PRO A 46 3.82 7.62 -13.14
CA PRO A 46 3.87 8.84 -12.32
C PRO A 46 3.42 8.66 -10.86
N LEU A 47 2.59 7.65 -10.60
CA LEU A 47 2.07 7.31 -9.26
C LEU A 47 2.84 6.18 -8.55
N ALA A 48 3.95 5.68 -9.10
CA ALA A 48 4.65 4.50 -8.57
C ALA A 48 5.05 4.67 -7.10
N TRP A 49 5.67 5.79 -6.76
CA TRP A 49 6.15 6.05 -5.40
C TRP A 49 5.02 6.38 -4.44
N GLN A 50 3.93 6.99 -4.91
CA GLN A 50 2.70 7.16 -4.14
C GLN A 50 2.10 5.80 -3.82
N THR A 51 2.06 4.87 -4.79
CA THR A 51 1.63 3.49 -4.53
C THR A 51 2.49 2.81 -3.47
N VAL A 52 3.82 2.93 -3.54
CA VAL A 52 4.72 2.39 -2.51
C VAL A 52 4.43 3.00 -1.13
N GLN A 53 4.22 4.32 -1.07
CA GLN A 53 3.94 5.04 0.17
C GLN A 53 2.63 4.59 0.81
N GLU A 54 1.54 4.53 0.04
CA GLU A 54 0.22 4.16 0.50
C GLU A 54 0.16 2.68 0.92
N LEU A 55 0.75 1.78 0.12
CA LEU A 55 0.86 0.36 0.49
C LEU A 55 1.73 0.17 1.73
N GLY A 56 2.84 0.89 1.83
CA GLY A 56 3.69 0.87 3.02
C GLY A 56 2.94 1.33 4.27
N HIS A 57 2.10 2.35 4.17
CA HIS A 57 1.23 2.78 5.26
C HIS A 57 0.22 1.67 5.63
N VAL A 58 -0.60 1.21 4.68
CA VAL A 58 -1.67 0.26 5.03
C VAL A 58 -1.11 -1.08 5.50
N LEU A 59 -0.12 -1.64 4.80
CA LEU A 59 0.31 -3.03 4.97
C LEU A 59 1.41 -3.22 6.03
N ASN A 60 2.18 -2.19 6.36
CA ASN A 60 3.20 -2.28 7.42
C ASN A 60 2.77 -1.61 8.72
N TYR A 61 2.22 -0.39 8.65
CA TYR A 61 1.92 0.43 9.84
C TYR A 61 0.80 1.43 9.54
N ILE A 62 -0.39 1.21 10.11
CA ILE A 62 -1.56 2.10 9.95
C ILE A 62 -1.42 3.32 10.87
N SER A 63 -0.34 4.08 10.73
CA SER A 63 0.07 5.14 11.66
C SER A 63 0.62 4.59 12.98
N LYS A 64 1.14 5.50 13.81
CA LYS A 64 2.01 5.28 14.99
C LYS A 64 1.52 4.27 16.06
N ASN A 65 0.32 3.70 15.91
CA ASN A 65 -0.40 3.01 16.97
C ASN A 65 -0.92 1.60 16.62
N GLU A 66 -0.94 1.17 15.35
CA GLU A 66 -1.46 -0.15 14.97
C GLU A 66 -0.62 -0.82 13.88
N ARG A 67 -0.16 -2.04 14.16
CA ARG A 67 0.63 -2.86 13.24
C ARG A 67 -0.21 -4.03 12.75
N LEU A 68 -0.43 -4.11 11.45
CA LEU A 68 -1.01 -5.30 10.84
C LEU A 68 -0.03 -6.47 10.89
N PRO A 69 -0.50 -7.72 10.90
CA PRO A 69 0.36 -8.91 10.85
C PRO A 69 0.97 -9.16 9.45
N THR A 70 0.77 -8.25 8.51
CA THR A 70 1.36 -8.27 7.17
C THR A 70 2.74 -7.61 7.14
N GLN A 71 3.50 -7.94 6.09
CA GLN A 71 4.73 -7.24 5.72
C GLN A 71 4.70 -6.96 4.22
N PHE A 72 5.00 -5.73 3.84
CA PHE A 72 5.20 -5.27 2.48
C PHE A 72 6.66 -4.88 2.30
N LEU A 73 7.38 -5.65 1.48
CA LEU A 73 8.83 -5.59 1.35
C LEU A 73 9.25 -5.57 -0.13
N PRO A 74 10.31 -4.82 -0.49
CA PRO A 74 10.95 -4.98 -1.79
C PRO A 74 11.72 -6.30 -1.82
N VAL A 75 11.72 -6.97 -2.96
CA VAL A 75 12.52 -8.18 -3.22
C VAL A 75 13.16 -8.09 -4.61
N SER A 76 14.35 -8.65 -4.76
CA SER A 76 15.04 -8.75 -6.05
C SER A 76 15.79 -10.07 -6.15
N PRO A 77 16.19 -10.51 -7.35
CA PRO A 77 17.10 -11.63 -7.51
C PRO A 77 18.44 -11.40 -6.79
N PRO A 78 19.23 -12.47 -6.58
CA PRO A 78 20.61 -12.37 -6.10
C PRO A 78 21.44 -11.35 -6.89
N PRO A 79 22.42 -10.67 -6.27
CA PRO A 79 23.16 -9.56 -6.91
C PRO A 79 23.75 -9.88 -8.29
N TYR A 80 24.18 -11.13 -8.52
CA TYR A 80 24.78 -11.59 -9.78
C TYR A 80 23.76 -11.87 -10.90
N MET A 81 22.46 -11.88 -10.60
CA MET A 81 21.35 -11.98 -11.57
C MET A 81 20.48 -10.72 -11.57
N ASN A 82 20.84 -9.71 -10.80
CA ASN A 82 20.09 -8.47 -10.68
C ASN A 82 20.49 -7.49 -11.80
N GLY A 83 19.61 -6.53 -12.08
CA GLY A 83 19.83 -5.53 -13.12
C GLY A 83 19.03 -4.28 -12.85
N ASP A 84 18.55 -3.64 -13.91
CA ASP A 84 17.73 -2.44 -13.79
C ASP A 84 16.47 -2.70 -12.97
N ALA A 85 16.17 -1.79 -12.03
CA ALA A 85 15.04 -1.95 -11.12
C ALA A 85 13.71 -2.18 -11.86
N LYS A 86 13.50 -1.56 -13.02
CA LYS A 86 12.29 -1.75 -13.84
C LYS A 86 12.05 -3.17 -14.34
N GLN A 87 13.07 -4.02 -14.31
CA GLN A 87 13.01 -5.42 -14.77
C GLN A 87 13.09 -6.43 -13.62
N PHE A 88 13.74 -6.05 -12.51
CA PHE A 88 14.15 -7.01 -11.47
C PHE A 88 13.65 -6.67 -10.07
N LEU A 89 13.13 -5.46 -9.84
CA LEU A 89 12.53 -5.08 -8.56
C LEU A 89 11.07 -5.55 -8.52
N SER A 90 10.79 -6.44 -7.57
CA SER A 90 9.42 -6.84 -7.21
C SER A 90 9.14 -6.43 -5.77
N TRP A 91 7.87 -6.57 -5.37
CA TRP A 91 7.41 -6.40 -4.01
C TRP A 91 6.63 -7.64 -3.58
N VAL A 92 6.70 -7.94 -2.30
CA VAL A 92 5.96 -9.04 -1.68
C VAL A 92 5.14 -8.50 -0.53
N ILE A 93 3.86 -8.88 -0.52
CA ILE A 93 3.01 -8.85 0.67
C ILE A 93 3.04 -10.25 1.25
N GLN A 94 3.36 -10.39 2.52
CA GLN A 94 3.33 -11.68 3.20
C GLN A 94 2.67 -11.57 4.57
N CYS A 95 2.02 -12.64 5.00
CA CYS A 95 1.45 -12.75 6.34
C CYS A 95 1.53 -14.19 6.82
N ASN A 96 1.80 -14.37 8.11
CA ASN A 96 1.90 -15.68 8.76
C ASN A 96 0.80 -15.91 9.81
N HIS A 97 -0.20 -15.02 9.88
CA HIS A 97 -1.25 -15.06 10.89
C HIS A 97 -2.50 -15.75 10.37
N ALA A 98 -2.95 -16.81 11.07
CA ALA A 98 -4.06 -17.66 10.61
C ALA A 98 -5.38 -16.90 10.40
N ASP A 99 -5.68 -15.93 11.27
CA ASP A 99 -6.90 -15.10 11.18
C ASP A 99 -6.76 -13.89 10.24
N PHE A 100 -5.72 -13.84 9.41
CA PHE A 100 -5.47 -12.73 8.50
C PHE A 100 -5.28 -13.21 7.05
N PRO A 101 -6.34 -13.77 6.42
CA PRO A 101 -6.29 -14.25 5.04
C PRO A 101 -6.19 -13.10 4.02
N PRO A 102 -5.88 -13.39 2.75
CA PRO A 102 -5.79 -12.37 1.68
C PRO A 102 -7.03 -11.47 1.55
N ASP A 103 -8.22 -12.02 1.75
CA ASP A 103 -9.48 -11.25 1.69
C ASP A 103 -9.57 -10.16 2.75
N VAL A 104 -9.09 -10.43 3.97
CA VAL A 104 -9.04 -9.43 5.05
C VAL A 104 -8.11 -8.29 4.65
N VAL A 105 -6.94 -8.60 4.07
CA VAL A 105 -6.01 -7.57 3.57
C VAL A 105 -6.69 -6.70 2.52
N CYS A 106 -7.47 -7.32 1.64
CA CYS A 106 -8.24 -6.60 0.63
C CYS A 106 -9.23 -5.62 1.27
N ASP A 107 -9.91 -6.00 2.36
CA ASP A 107 -10.79 -5.07 3.10
C ASP A 107 -10.03 -3.86 3.67
N TRP A 108 -8.83 -4.07 4.22
CA TRP A 108 -7.99 -2.99 4.74
C TRP A 108 -7.53 -2.04 3.63
N LEU A 109 -7.10 -2.59 2.50
CA LEU A 109 -6.69 -1.85 1.31
C LEU A 109 -7.86 -1.05 0.73
N GLU A 110 -8.99 -1.71 0.46
CA GLU A 110 -10.19 -1.06 -0.05
C GLU A 110 -10.67 0.03 0.90
N ALA A 111 -10.57 -0.14 2.21
CA ALA A 111 -11.02 0.85 3.17
C ALA A 111 -10.19 2.16 3.18
N ARG A 112 -8.89 2.08 2.85
CA ARG A 112 -7.91 3.15 3.09
C ARG A 112 -7.30 3.73 1.83
N LEU A 113 -7.17 2.94 0.77
CA LEU A 113 -6.68 3.42 -0.51
C LEU A 113 -7.74 4.26 -1.23
N PRO A 114 -7.34 5.03 -2.26
CA PRO A 114 -8.27 5.81 -3.06
C PRO A 114 -9.49 5.01 -3.52
N LYS A 115 -10.68 5.64 -3.45
CA LYS A 115 -11.96 5.04 -3.83
C LYS A 115 -12.62 5.84 -4.96
N PRO A 116 -12.73 5.33 -6.20
CA PRO A 116 -12.26 4.02 -6.62
C PRO A 116 -10.73 4.01 -6.82
N VAL A 117 -10.14 2.81 -6.74
CA VAL A 117 -8.67 2.63 -6.72
C VAL A 117 -8.04 2.85 -8.09
N ASP A 118 -8.82 2.80 -9.16
CA ASP A 118 -8.41 3.02 -10.55
C ASP A 118 -8.47 4.51 -10.97
N ASP A 119 -8.98 5.41 -10.12
CA ASP A 119 -9.06 6.84 -10.40
C ASP A 119 -7.73 7.55 -10.08
N LEU A 120 -6.95 7.88 -11.12
CA LEU A 120 -5.63 8.51 -11.01
C LEU A 120 -5.66 9.83 -10.23
N GLU A 121 -6.72 10.62 -10.30
CA GLU A 121 -6.78 11.91 -9.61
C GLU A 121 -6.87 11.73 -8.10
N LYS A 122 -7.50 10.64 -7.63
CA LYS A 122 -7.62 10.36 -6.19
C LYS A 122 -6.32 9.89 -5.54
N TRP A 123 -5.35 9.44 -6.34
CA TRP A 123 -4.01 9.13 -5.87
C TRP A 123 -3.11 10.36 -5.75
N LYS A 124 -3.49 11.48 -6.37
CA LYS A 124 -2.73 12.72 -6.27
C LYS A 124 -3.06 13.40 -4.95
N ILE A 125 -2.24 13.12 -3.94
CA ILE A 125 -2.27 13.90 -2.70
C ILE A 125 -1.94 15.35 -3.06
N LYS A 126 -2.80 16.29 -2.67
CA LYS A 126 -2.50 17.72 -2.80
C LYS A 126 -1.29 18.04 -1.92
N THR A 127 -0.12 18.14 -2.53
CA THR A 127 1.12 18.57 -1.87
C THR A 127 1.39 20.07 -2.06
N ASP A 128 0.54 20.80 -2.78
CA ASP A 128 0.73 22.24 -2.99
C ASP A 128 0.35 23.01 -1.72
N ILE A 129 1.36 23.24 -0.90
CA ILE A 129 1.32 23.98 0.37
C ILE A 129 1.03 25.47 0.12
N LYS A 130 1.02 25.96 -1.14
CA LYS A 130 0.68 27.36 -1.46
C LYS A 130 -0.72 27.76 -1.00
N GLU A 131 -1.64 26.80 -0.86
CA GLU A 131 -2.94 27.06 -0.25
C GLU A 131 -2.79 27.42 1.25
N LEU A 132 -1.77 26.91 1.95
CA LEU A 132 -1.43 27.27 3.34
C LEU A 132 -0.69 28.62 3.44
N ASP A 133 0.05 29.04 2.40
CA ASP A 133 0.64 30.39 2.35
C ASP A 133 -0.43 31.51 2.31
N GLN A 134 -1.67 31.16 1.95
CA GLN A 134 -2.83 32.06 1.96
C GLN A 134 -3.61 32.03 3.27
N VAL A 135 -3.29 31.11 4.19
CA VAL A 135 -3.93 30.99 5.50
C VAL A 135 -3.23 31.93 6.47
N SER A 136 -3.98 32.82 7.11
CA SER A 136 -3.41 33.73 8.10
C SER A 136 -2.94 32.98 9.35
N ASP A 137 -1.92 33.48 10.05
CA ASP A 137 -1.43 32.89 11.31
C ASP A 137 -2.57 32.62 12.31
N LYS A 138 -3.59 33.49 12.33
CA LYS A 138 -4.78 33.37 13.19
C LYS A 138 -5.70 32.21 12.82
N ASP A 139 -5.71 31.81 11.55
CA ASP A 139 -6.51 30.69 11.07
C ASP A 139 -5.76 29.36 11.21
N LEU A 140 -4.42 29.39 11.09
CA LEU A 140 -3.53 28.28 11.42
C LEU A 140 -3.61 27.91 12.91
N ASP A 141 -3.58 28.90 13.81
CA ASP A 141 -3.72 28.70 15.26
C ASP A 141 -5.06 28.08 15.68
N LYS A 142 -6.11 28.21 14.86
CA LYS A 142 -7.41 27.54 15.10
C LYS A 142 -7.43 26.09 14.61
N MET A 143 -6.68 25.78 13.56
CA MET A 143 -6.60 24.43 12.98
C MET A 143 -5.65 23.53 13.76
N VAL A 144 -4.53 24.08 14.24
CA VAL A 144 -3.55 23.39 15.07
C VAL A 144 -3.21 24.32 16.23
N PRO A 145 -3.99 24.28 17.33
CA PRO A 145 -3.71 25.12 18.48
C PRO A 145 -2.32 24.81 19.02
N PRO A 146 -1.54 25.82 19.45
CA PRO A 146 -0.16 25.65 19.90
C PRO A 146 -0.03 24.73 21.13
N ASN A 147 -1.13 24.42 21.79
CA ASN A 147 -1.21 23.43 22.84
C ASN A 147 -2.45 22.54 22.61
N PRO A 148 -2.35 21.49 21.78
CA PRO A 148 -3.47 20.59 21.56
C PRO A 148 -3.77 19.84 22.85
N GLU A 149 -4.95 20.07 23.43
CA GLU A 149 -5.39 19.32 24.61
C GLU A 149 -5.43 17.82 24.28
N PRO A 150 -4.95 16.95 25.19
CA PRO A 150 -5.06 15.51 25.00
C PRO A 150 -6.54 15.16 24.89
N LYS A 151 -6.93 14.53 23.77
CA LYS A 151 -8.27 13.98 23.62
C LYS A 151 -8.40 12.81 24.61
N ASN A 152 -9.25 12.98 25.62
CA ASN A 152 -9.68 11.92 26.54
C ASN A 152 -10.34 10.76 25.79
#